data_AF-A0A314ZRZ1-F1
#
_entry.id   AF-A0A314ZRZ1-F1
#
_cell.length_a   1.000
_cell.length_b   1.000
_cell.length_c   1.000
_cell.angle_alpha   90.00
_cell.angle_beta   90.00
_cell.angle_gamma   90.00
#
_symmetry.space_group_name_H-M   'P 1'
#
loop_
_entity.id
_entity.type
_entity.pdbx_description
1 polymer ?
#
loop_
_entity_poly.entity_id
_entity_poly.type
_entity_poly.pdbx_seq_one_letter_code
_entity_poly.pdbx_strand_id
1 'polypeptide(L)'
;MKIVAGKRYYGDDVSVDKEEAKQFRQIMSDVFFYGGAANPADFLPIWNWVGRGSYEKKVKTLAKRTDEFLQALIDEHKSKGKNGTTMIDHLLSLQESQPEYYTSQIIKGLILVTQNLSLSLMH
;
A
#
# COMPACT_ATOMS: atom_id res chain seq x y z
N MET A 1 -4.32 -5.78 6.28
CA MET A 1 -3.63 -6.71 5.35
C MET A 1 -4.07 -8.18 5.41
N LYS A 2 -4.75 -8.68 6.46
CA LYS A 2 -5.09 -10.13 6.52
C LYS A 2 -5.86 -10.63 5.29
N ILE A 3 -6.85 -9.88 4.81
CA ILE A 3 -7.61 -10.23 3.59
C ILE A 3 -6.80 -9.97 2.30
N VAL A 4 -5.99 -8.91 2.30
CA VAL A 4 -5.32 -8.44 1.08
C VAL A 4 -4.10 -9.27 0.72
N ALA A 5 -3.26 -9.60 1.71
CA ALA A 5 -2.00 -10.30 1.52
C ALA A 5 -1.85 -11.54 2.42
N GLY A 6 -2.90 -11.95 3.15
CA GLY A 6 -2.82 -13.06 4.10
C GLY A 6 -2.00 -12.75 5.37
N LYS A 7 -1.48 -11.52 5.51
CA LYS A 7 -0.51 -11.16 6.56
C LYS A 7 -1.09 -10.26 7.65
N ARG A 8 -0.68 -10.50 8.89
CA ARG A 8 -0.99 -9.70 10.08
C ARG A 8 0.23 -8.89 10.52
N TYR A 9 0.11 -7.57 10.49
CA TYR A 9 1.18 -6.63 10.84
C TYR A 9 0.98 -5.93 12.19
N TYR A 10 -0.13 -6.19 12.89
CA TYR A 10 -0.51 -5.56 14.16
C TYR A 10 -1.09 -6.61 15.12
N GLY A 11 -1.13 -6.28 16.43
CA GLY A 11 -1.64 -7.14 17.50
C GLY A 11 -0.60 -8.10 18.06
N ASP A 12 -1.05 -9.03 18.92
CA ASP A 12 -0.19 -10.05 19.54
C ASP A 12 0.12 -11.22 18.59
N ASP A 13 -0.71 -11.43 17.56
CA ASP A 13 -0.57 -12.48 16.55
C ASP A 13 0.03 -11.93 15.24
N VAL A 14 1.18 -11.26 15.32
CA VAL A 14 1.93 -10.80 14.13
C VAL A 14 2.46 -12.02 13.38
N SER A 15 2.13 -12.12 12.09
CA SER A 15 2.45 -13.29 11.26
C SER A 15 3.64 -13.07 10.33
N VAL A 16 4.37 -11.96 10.48
CA VAL A 16 5.54 -11.58 9.70
C VAL A 16 6.71 -11.32 10.63
N ASP A 17 7.93 -11.25 10.10
CA ASP A 17 9.08 -10.88 10.93
C ASP A 17 8.98 -9.42 11.43
N LYS A 18 9.77 -9.10 12.45
CA LYS A 18 9.73 -7.80 13.12
C LYS A 18 10.13 -6.65 12.20
N GLU A 19 11.00 -6.88 11.22
CA GLU A 19 11.49 -5.86 10.29
C GLU A 19 10.41 -5.52 9.26
N GLU A 20 9.78 -6.54 8.65
CA GLU A 20 8.66 -6.35 7.74
C GLU A 20 7.49 -5.66 8.46
N ALA A 21 7.18 -6.07 9.70
CA ALA A 21 6.17 -5.43 10.54
C ALA A 21 6.46 -3.95 10.77
N LYS A 22 7.71 -3.62 11.14
CA LYS A 22 8.13 -2.24 11.39
C LYS A 22 8.07 -1.39 10.11
N GLN A 23 8.55 -1.92 8.99
CA GLN A 23 8.53 -1.23 7.70
C GLN A 23 7.10 -0.92 7.26
N PHE A 24 6.19 -1.90 7.33
CA PHE A 24 4.78 -1.70 6.99
C PHE A 24 4.13 -0.62 7.86
N ARG A 25 4.31 -0.68 9.18
CA ARG A 25 3.75 0.30 10.12
C ARG A 25 4.23 1.71 9.82
N GLN A 26 5.52 1.87 9.54
CA GLN A 26 6.11 3.16 9.20
C GLN A 26 5.59 3.69 7.87
N ILE A 27 5.50 2.85 6.83
CA ILE A 27 4.90 3.23 5.54
C ILE A 27 3.46 3.68 5.73
N MET A 28 2.64 2.91 6.46
CA MET A 28 1.24 3.26 6.67
C MET A 28 1.11 4.58 7.43
N SER A 29 1.87 4.76 8.52
CA SER A 29 1.87 6.03 9.27
C SER A 29 2.22 7.22 8.39
N ASP A 30 3.26 7.10 7.56
CA ASP A 30 3.67 8.16 6.63
C ASP A 30 2.58 8.39 5.56
N VAL A 31 2.00 7.34 4.99
CA VAL A 31 0.91 7.44 4.00
C VAL A 31 -0.31 8.15 4.58
N PHE A 32 -0.72 7.89 5.81
CA PHE A 32 -1.82 8.63 6.45
C PHE A 32 -1.47 10.10 6.65
N PHE A 33 -0.27 10.37 7.15
CA PHE A 33 0.18 11.73 7.44
C PHE A 33 0.27 12.59 6.18
N TYR A 34 0.84 12.04 5.09
CA TYR A 34 1.00 12.77 3.83
C TYR A 34 -0.19 12.64 2.87
N GLY A 35 -1.07 11.65 3.08
CA GLY A 35 -2.21 11.32 2.21
C GLY A 35 -3.54 11.99 2.58
N GLY A 36 -3.57 12.85 3.61
CA GLY A 36 -4.70 13.75 3.85
C GLY A 36 -5.93 13.14 4.53
N ALA A 37 -5.80 12.00 5.23
CA ALA A 37 -6.91 11.32 5.91
C ALA A 37 -7.56 12.11 7.08
N ALA A 38 -7.24 13.40 7.24
CA ALA A 38 -7.84 14.27 8.25
C ALA A 38 -8.81 15.33 7.69
N ASN A 39 -8.77 15.70 6.40
CA ASN A 39 -9.69 16.72 5.85
C ASN A 39 -9.76 16.71 4.30
N PRO A 40 -10.95 16.67 3.66
CA PRO A 40 -11.11 16.86 2.21
C PRO A 40 -10.52 18.18 1.65
N ALA A 41 -10.40 19.23 2.48
CA ALA A 41 -9.72 20.47 2.11
C ALA A 41 -8.20 20.30 1.88
N ASP A 42 -7.60 19.21 2.38
CA ASP A 42 -6.18 18.87 2.23
C ASP A 42 -5.85 18.13 0.92
N PHE A 43 -6.83 17.93 0.03
CA PHE A 43 -6.58 17.53 -1.37
C PHE A 43 -6.25 18.73 -2.29
N LEU A 44 -6.48 19.97 -1.81
CA LEU A 44 -6.17 21.21 -2.52
C LEU A 44 -4.72 21.78 -2.38
N PRO A 45 -3.77 21.25 -1.57
CA PRO A 45 -2.44 21.84 -1.37
C PRO A 45 -1.44 21.48 -2.47
N ILE A 46 -1.86 20.79 -3.54
CA ILE A 46 -1.03 20.60 -4.76
C ILE A 46 -0.53 21.97 -5.26
N TRP A 47 -1.32 23.04 -5.09
CA TRP A 47 -0.94 24.42 -5.43
C TRP A 47 0.09 25.05 -4.46
N ASN A 48 0.22 24.55 -3.22
CA ASN A 48 1.11 25.07 -2.18
C ASN A 48 2.48 24.36 -2.08
N TRP A 49 2.72 23.28 -2.82
CA TRP A 49 4.02 22.57 -2.81
C TRP A 49 5.08 23.19 -3.71
N VAL A 50 4.67 24.05 -4.65
CA VAL A 50 5.54 24.72 -5.64
C VAL A 50 6.65 25.57 -4.97
N GLY A 51 6.57 25.84 -3.65
CA GLY A 51 7.61 26.53 -2.88
C GLY A 51 8.35 25.74 -1.79
N ARG A 52 8.00 24.46 -1.52
CA ARG A 52 8.56 23.69 -0.36
C ARG A 52 9.19 22.37 -0.79
N GLY A 53 10.34 22.43 -1.45
CA GLY A 53 11.08 21.23 -1.93
C GLY A 53 11.43 20.17 -0.86
N SER A 54 11.33 20.47 0.44
CA SER A 54 11.48 19.47 1.51
C SER A 54 10.30 18.49 1.57
N TYR A 55 9.06 18.98 1.37
CA TYR A 55 7.87 18.14 1.42
C TYR A 55 7.82 17.19 0.22
N GLU A 56 8.06 17.73 -1.00
CA GLU A 56 8.11 16.95 -2.23
C GLU A 56 9.14 15.81 -2.14
N LYS A 57 10.34 16.10 -1.60
CA LYS A 57 11.36 15.06 -1.38
C LYS A 57 10.87 13.95 -0.45
N LYS A 58 10.20 14.29 0.66
CA LYS A 58 9.67 13.30 1.60
C LYS A 58 8.58 12.43 0.97
N VAL A 59 7.67 13.02 0.19
CA VAL A 59 6.63 12.27 -0.52
C VAL A 59 7.23 11.36 -1.59
N LYS A 60 8.23 11.82 -2.35
CA LYS A 60 8.95 10.96 -3.31
C LYS A 60 9.66 9.79 -2.63
N THR A 61 10.32 10.03 -1.50
CA THR A 61 10.95 8.97 -0.71
C THR A 61 9.93 7.97 -0.17
N LEU A 62 8.78 8.46 0.31
CA LEU A 62 7.67 7.59 0.74
C LEU A 62 7.13 6.76 -0.44
N ALA A 63 6.86 7.38 -1.59
CA ALA A 63 6.36 6.69 -2.77
C ALA A 63 7.29 5.55 -3.20
N LYS A 64 8.61 5.79 -3.21
CA LYS A 64 9.61 4.76 -3.50
C LYS A 64 9.56 3.60 -2.50
N ARG A 65 9.59 3.90 -1.20
CA ARG A 65 9.49 2.87 -0.13
C ARG A 65 8.21 2.05 -0.23
N THR A 66 7.08 2.70 -0.50
CA THR A 66 5.79 2.04 -0.67
C THR A 66 5.79 1.16 -1.91
N ASP A 67 6.33 1.64 -3.04
CA ASP A 67 6.41 0.85 -4.28
C ASP A 67 7.26 -0.41 -4.11
N GLU A 68 8.45 -0.28 -3.48
CA GLU A 68 9.34 -1.40 -3.18
C GLU A 68 8.65 -2.44 -2.27
N PHE A 69 7.98 -1.99 -1.22
CA PHE A 69 7.25 -2.85 -0.31
C PHE A 69 6.10 -3.61 -1.01
N LEU A 70 5.29 -2.91 -1.81
CA LEU A 70 4.19 -3.53 -2.53
C LEU A 70 4.68 -4.48 -3.62
N GLN A 71 5.79 -4.15 -4.28
CA GLN A 71 6.41 -5.03 -5.27
C GLN A 71 6.88 -6.33 -4.60
N ALA A 72 7.56 -6.25 -3.45
CA ALA A 72 7.98 -7.43 -2.70
C ALA A 72 6.80 -8.33 -2.32
N LEU A 73 5.67 -7.75 -1.90
CA LEU A 73 4.45 -8.53 -1.62
C LEU A 73 3.89 -9.22 -2.86
N ILE A 74 3.87 -8.54 -4.01
CA ILE A 74 3.41 -9.13 -5.27
C ILE A 74 4.33 -10.29 -5.69
N ASP A 75 5.63 -10.09 -5.60
CA ASP A 75 6.63 -11.10 -6.00
C ASP A 75 6.57 -12.32 -5.09
N GLU A 76 6.32 -12.14 -3.79
CA GLU A 76 6.07 -13.23 -2.85
C GLU A 76 4.88 -14.09 -3.30
N HIS A 77 3.74 -13.48 -3.65
CA HIS A 77 2.55 -14.23 -4.12
C HIS A 77 2.79 -14.90 -5.47
N LYS A 78 3.55 -14.27 -6.38
CA LYS A 78 3.97 -14.91 -7.64
C LYS A 78 4.84 -16.13 -7.39
N SER A 79 5.75 -16.07 -6.40
CA SER A 79 6.68 -17.18 -6.09
C SER A 79 6.02 -18.35 -5.37
N LYS A 80 5.08 -18.09 -4.46
CA LYS A 80 4.37 -19.13 -3.67
C LYS A 80 3.25 -19.82 -4.44
N GLY A 81 2.90 -19.29 -5.60
CA GLY A 81 1.73 -19.73 -6.38
C GLY A 81 0.45 -19.11 -5.83
N LYS A 82 -0.47 -18.82 -6.75
CA LYS A 82 -1.76 -18.20 -6.43
C LYS A 82 -2.70 -19.26 -5.89
N ASN A 83 -2.93 -19.28 -4.58
CA ASN A 83 -3.90 -20.19 -3.97
C ASN A 83 -5.34 -19.63 -3.97
N GLY A 84 -5.52 -18.41 -4.47
CA GLY A 84 -6.83 -17.75 -4.64
C GLY A 84 -7.48 -17.36 -3.32
N THR A 85 -6.72 -17.24 -2.23
CA THR A 85 -7.27 -16.91 -0.90
C THR A 85 -7.13 -15.44 -0.55
N THR A 86 -6.23 -14.71 -1.21
CA THR A 86 -5.97 -13.30 -0.94
C THR A 86 -6.43 -12.42 -2.10
N MET A 87 -6.66 -11.13 -1.81
CA MET A 87 -6.93 -10.15 -2.86
C MET A 87 -5.79 -10.05 -3.87
N ILE A 88 -4.53 -10.13 -3.43
CA ILE A 88 -3.37 -10.11 -4.33
C ILE A 88 -3.41 -11.30 -5.28
N ASP A 89 -3.73 -12.51 -4.82
CA ASP A 89 -3.86 -13.68 -5.69
C ASP A 89 -4.90 -13.46 -6.78
N HIS A 90 -6.08 -12.94 -6.41
CA HIS A 90 -7.14 -12.64 -7.37
C HIS A 90 -6.74 -11.56 -8.38
N LEU A 91 -6.12 -10.47 -7.92
CA LEU A 91 -5.65 -9.40 -8.80
C LEU A 91 -4.57 -9.90 -9.77
N LEU A 92 -3.70 -10.80 -9.32
CA LEU A 92 -2.69 -11.42 -10.17
C LEU A 92 -3.29 -12.43 -11.16
N SER A 93 -4.36 -13.14 -10.83
CA SER A 93 -5.11 -13.95 -11.79
C SER A 93 -5.79 -13.06 -12.84
N LEU A 94 -6.34 -11.91 -12.43
CA LEU A 94 -6.92 -10.94 -13.35
C LEU A 94 -5.87 -10.34 -14.29
N GLN A 95 -4.66 -10.08 -13.79
CA GLN A 95 -3.51 -9.67 -14.61
C GLN A 95 -3.17 -10.64 -15.73
N GLU A 96 -3.32 -11.95 -15.52
CA GLU A 96 -3.08 -12.93 -16.58
C GLU A 96 -4.18 -12.91 -17.65
N SER A 97 -5.44 -12.73 -17.23
CA SER A 97 -6.59 -12.73 -18.14
C SER A 97 -6.82 -11.40 -18.87
N GLN A 98 -6.44 -10.28 -18.24
CA GLN A 98 -6.76 -8.90 -18.64
C GLN A 98 -5.58 -7.96 -18.33
N PRO A 99 -4.38 -8.21 -18.92
CA PRO A 99 -3.14 -7.51 -18.56
C PRO A 99 -3.18 -6.00 -18.82
N GLU A 100 -3.98 -5.55 -19.79
CA GLU A 100 -4.16 -4.13 -20.11
C GLU A 100 -4.90 -3.37 -18.99
N TYR A 101 -5.81 -4.05 -18.28
CA TYR A 101 -6.61 -3.47 -17.20
C TYR A 101 -5.96 -3.66 -15.82
N TYR A 102 -5.20 -4.72 -15.61
CA TYR A 102 -4.58 -5.06 -14.32
C TYR A 102 -3.06 -4.95 -14.40
N THR A 103 -2.59 -3.77 -14.80
CA THR A 103 -1.16 -3.46 -14.77
C THR A 103 -0.61 -3.49 -13.35
N SER A 104 0.71 -3.69 -13.20
CA SER A 104 1.36 -3.69 -11.89
C SER A 104 1.05 -2.42 -11.08
N GLN A 105 0.96 -1.27 -11.74
CA GLN A 105 0.62 0.01 -11.10
C GLN A 105 -0.82 0.02 -10.59
N ILE A 106 -1.78 -0.49 -11.36
CA ILE A 106 -3.19 -0.58 -10.96
C ILE A 106 -3.33 -1.53 -9.76
N ILE A 107 -2.68 -2.69 -9.78
CA ILE A 107 -2.70 -3.64 -8.67
C ILE A 107 -2.16 -2.99 -7.39
N LYS A 108 -0.99 -2.34 -7.47
CA LYS A 108 -0.39 -1.62 -6.33
C LYS A 108 -1.33 -0.53 -5.81
N GLY A 109 -1.96 0.24 -6.70
CA GLY A 109 -2.95 1.25 -6.35
C GLY A 109 -4.16 0.66 -5.61
N LEU A 110 -4.74 -0.43 -6.10
CA LEU A 110 -5.87 -1.11 -5.47
C LEU A 110 -5.52 -1.65 -4.08
N ILE A 111 -4.32 -2.23 -3.92
CA ILE A 111 -3.82 -2.68 -2.61
C ILE A 111 -3.75 -1.51 -1.63
N LEU A 112 -3.17 -0.38 -2.06
CA LEU A 112 -2.97 0.80 -1.22
C LEU A 112 -4.31 1.44 -0.79
N VAL A 113 -5.26 1.60 -1.72
CA VAL A 113 -6.60 2.15 -1.41
C VAL A 113 -7.35 1.25 -0.44
N THR A 114 -7.29 -0.07 -0.64
CA THR A 114 -7.95 -1.04 0.25
C THR A 114 -7.39 -0.99 1.68
N GLN A 115 -6.08 -0.76 1.84
CA GLN A 115 -5.50 -0.56 3.18
C GLN A 115 -5.92 0.75 3.83
N ASN A 116 -5.96 1.85 3.07
CA ASN A 116 -6.36 3.15 3.61
C ASN A 116 -7.82 3.15 4.12
N LEU A 117 -8.75 2.55 3.38
CA LEU A 117 -10.16 2.43 3.78
C LEU A 117 -10.31 1.66 5.11
N SER A 118 -9.56 0.57 5.29
CA SER A 118 -9.66 -0.25 6.51
C SER A 118 -9.22 0.44 7.80
N LEU A 119 -8.38 1.48 7.71
CA LEU A 119 -7.85 2.22 8.86
C LEU A 119 -8.57 3.55 9.08
N SER A 120 -9.11 4.16 8.02
CA SER A 120 -10.00 5.32 8.11
C SER A 120 -11.33 5.01 8.78
N LEU A 121 -11.76 3.74 8.80
CA LEU A 121 -12.97 3.29 9.53
C LEU A 121 -12.71 2.97 11.00
N MET A 122 -11.47 3.10 11.48
CA MET A 122 -11.09 2.87 12.88
C MET A 122 -10.92 4.18 13.66
N HIS A 123 -11.25 5.34 13.06
CA HIS A 123 -11.33 6.67 13.67
C HIS A 123 -12.71 7.26 13.36
#